data_AF-A0A3F2S1N4-F1
#
_entry.id   AF-A0A3F2S1N4-F1
#
_cell.length_a   1.000
_cell.length_b   1.000
_cell.length_c   1.000
_cell.angle_alpha   90.00
_cell.angle_beta   90.00
_cell.angle_gamma   90.00
#
_symmetry.space_group_name_H-M   'P 1'
#
loop_
_entity.id
_entity.type
_entity.pdbx_description
1 polymer ?
#
loop_
_entity_poly.entity_id
_entity_poly.type
_entity_poly.pdbx_seq_one_letter_code
_entity_poly.pdbx_strand_id
1 'polypeptide(L)'
;MLIHPDVKNGAYRQWFYFEVRNGRPGVIYRFALINLAKSGALFGQGLQPVVYSEKYAMTKGVGWCHRGTHVRYDVSVSPEAPPGANTLSFQYEFEHENDCVYFACLQPYTYTDLMDYLNQLERDPQRSLTCRRTELCQSLAQNSCDLLSITSPGKDGLPFDERRSKFIYRSVH
;
A
#
# COMPACT_ATOMS: atom_id res chain seq x y z
N MET A 1 -11.71 11.15 -12.18
CA MET A 1 -10.37 11.30 -11.58
C MET A 1 -9.36 10.60 -12.45
N LEU A 2 -8.15 11.16 -12.56
CA LEU A 2 -7.02 10.58 -13.29
C LEU A 2 -5.92 10.20 -12.31
N ILE A 3 -5.36 9.01 -12.47
CA ILE A 3 -4.20 8.52 -11.73
C ILE A 3 -2.94 9.04 -12.42
N HIS A 4 -2.03 9.60 -11.62
CA HIS A 4 -0.72 9.97 -12.10
C HIS A 4 0.10 8.72 -12.45
N PRO A 5 0.78 8.67 -13.61
CA PRO A 5 1.60 7.52 -13.97
C PRO A 5 2.80 7.35 -13.03
N ASP A 6 3.37 6.15 -13.02
CA ASP A 6 4.60 5.87 -12.28
C ASP A 6 5.75 6.77 -12.76
N VAL A 7 6.63 7.13 -11.83
CA VAL A 7 7.79 7.97 -12.13
C VAL A 7 8.66 7.26 -13.16
N LYS A 8 8.93 7.94 -14.29
CA LYS A 8 9.67 7.42 -15.45
C LYS A 8 8.98 6.28 -16.21
N ASN A 9 7.73 5.93 -15.89
CA ASN A 9 6.95 4.98 -16.68
C ASN A 9 5.50 5.44 -16.89
N GLY A 10 5.27 6.09 -18.04
CA GLY A 10 3.96 6.59 -18.43
C GLY A 10 2.89 5.52 -18.65
N ALA A 11 3.27 4.24 -18.79
CA ALA A 11 2.37 3.14 -19.12
C ALA A 11 1.71 2.50 -17.89
N TYR A 12 2.35 2.58 -16.71
CA TYR A 12 1.82 1.98 -15.49
C TYR A 12 1.01 2.99 -14.67
N ARG A 13 -0.26 2.62 -14.45
CA ARG A 13 -1.27 3.37 -13.69
C ARG A 13 -2.17 2.35 -13.00
N GLN A 14 -1.83 1.96 -11.77
CA GLN A 14 -2.53 0.91 -11.04
C GLN A 14 -2.77 1.27 -9.58
N TRP A 15 -1.76 1.83 -8.92
CA TRP A 15 -1.88 2.28 -7.54
C TRP A 15 -2.64 3.60 -7.46
N PHE A 16 -3.53 3.72 -6.48
CA PHE A 16 -4.12 5.00 -6.11
C PHE A 16 -4.10 5.15 -4.59
N TYR A 17 -3.89 6.39 -4.15
CA TYR A 17 -3.99 6.82 -2.77
C TYR A 17 -4.43 8.29 -2.80
N PHE A 18 -5.60 8.59 -2.25
CA PHE A 18 -6.10 9.97 -2.19
C PHE A 18 -6.96 10.18 -0.96
N GLU A 19 -7.06 11.43 -0.51
CA GLU A 19 -7.97 11.83 0.56
C GLU A 19 -9.14 12.62 0.00
N VAL A 20 -10.27 12.53 0.69
CA VAL A 20 -11.45 13.37 0.49
C VAL A 20 -11.83 13.96 1.84
N ARG A 21 -11.97 15.28 1.86
CA ARG A 21 -12.49 16.03 3.00
C ARG A 21 -13.87 16.58 2.68
N ASN A 22 -14.61 16.94 3.72
CA ASN A 22 -15.92 17.59 3.61
C ASN A 22 -16.98 16.71 2.91
N GLY A 23 -16.87 15.39 3.06
CA GLY A 23 -17.93 14.47 2.68
C GLY A 23 -19.18 14.70 3.53
N ARG A 24 -20.36 14.74 2.90
CA ARG A 24 -21.63 14.94 3.60
C ARG A 24 -22.26 13.58 3.96
N PRO A 25 -22.62 13.34 5.23
CA PRO A 25 -23.38 12.17 5.60
C PRO A 25 -24.74 12.08 4.90
N GLY A 26 -25.21 10.86 4.64
CA GLY A 26 -26.44 10.62 3.91
C GLY A 26 -26.36 10.87 2.39
N VAL A 27 -25.19 11.23 1.87
CA VAL A 27 -24.97 11.45 0.43
C VAL A 27 -24.05 10.36 -0.12
N ILE A 28 -24.50 9.69 -1.17
CA ILE A 28 -23.72 8.68 -1.88
C ILE A 28 -22.90 9.37 -2.98
N TYR A 29 -21.58 9.25 -2.87
CA TYR A 29 -20.64 9.75 -3.86
C TYR A 29 -20.18 8.61 -4.75
N ARG A 30 -20.12 8.86 -6.06
CA ARG A 30 -19.53 7.93 -7.03
C ARG A 30 -18.17 8.43 -7.47
N PHE A 31 -17.14 7.64 -7.19
CA PHE A 31 -15.79 7.87 -7.67
C PHE A 31 -15.55 7.09 -8.96
N ALA A 32 -14.82 7.70 -9.90
CA ALA A 32 -14.42 7.07 -11.16
C ALA A 32 -12.96 7.43 -11.48
N LEU A 33 -12.09 6.42 -11.47
CA LEU A 33 -10.68 6.48 -11.84
C LEU A 33 -10.56 5.93 -13.27
N ILE A 34 -10.42 6.81 -14.25
CA ILE A 34 -10.77 6.48 -15.65
C ILE A 34 -9.59 6.03 -16.53
N ASN A 35 -8.36 6.08 -16.02
CA ASN A 35 -7.15 5.86 -16.80
C ASN A 35 -6.27 4.70 -16.28
N LEU A 36 -6.88 3.67 -15.65
CA LEU A 36 -6.14 2.52 -15.14
C LEU A 36 -5.62 1.65 -16.29
N ALA A 37 -4.35 1.23 -16.20
CA ALA A 37 -3.67 0.52 -17.28
C ALA A 37 -3.96 -0.99 -17.33
N LYS A 38 -4.43 -1.59 -16.22
CA LYS A 38 -4.50 -3.05 -16.05
C LYS A 38 -5.87 -3.64 -16.37
N SER A 39 -6.06 -4.18 -17.57
CA SER A 39 -7.34 -4.82 -17.98
C SER A 39 -7.86 -5.94 -17.06
N GLY A 40 -6.99 -6.63 -16.30
CA GLY A 40 -7.35 -7.72 -15.38
C GLY A 40 -7.26 -7.35 -13.89
N ALA A 41 -7.76 -6.19 -13.47
CA ALA A 41 -7.74 -5.82 -12.06
C ALA A 41 -8.75 -6.64 -11.25
N LEU A 42 -8.37 -7.06 -10.04
CA LEU A 42 -9.23 -7.84 -9.12
C LEU A 42 -10.49 -7.08 -8.67
N PHE A 43 -10.57 -5.77 -8.92
CA PHE A 43 -11.78 -4.99 -8.72
C PHE A 43 -12.97 -5.52 -9.52
N GLY A 44 -12.73 -6.08 -10.72
CA GLY A 44 -13.77 -6.77 -11.49
C GLY A 44 -14.17 -8.14 -10.92
N GLN A 45 -13.46 -8.63 -9.90
CA GLN A 45 -13.63 -9.94 -9.28
C GLN A 45 -14.02 -9.83 -7.79
N GLY A 46 -14.52 -8.66 -7.36
CA GLY A 46 -15.02 -8.45 -6.01
C GLY A 46 -14.04 -7.79 -5.03
N LEU A 47 -12.85 -7.39 -5.48
CA LEU A 47 -11.99 -6.54 -4.64
C LEU A 47 -12.66 -5.19 -4.39
N GLN A 48 -12.64 -4.73 -3.14
CA GLN A 48 -13.09 -3.39 -2.74
C GLN A 48 -11.88 -2.51 -2.44
N PRO A 49 -11.97 -1.19 -2.67
CA PRO A 49 -10.96 -0.27 -2.17
C PRO A 49 -10.88 -0.38 -0.64
N VAL A 50 -9.70 -0.06 -0.10
CA VAL A 50 -9.54 0.14 1.33
C VAL A 50 -9.78 1.59 1.66
N VAL A 51 -10.42 1.82 2.80
CA VAL A 51 -10.79 3.14 3.27
C VAL A 51 -10.32 3.31 4.71
N TYR A 52 -9.80 4.50 5.01
CA TYR A 52 -9.42 4.92 6.35
C TYR A 52 -10.10 6.25 6.66
N SER A 53 -10.88 6.30 7.73
CA SER A 53 -11.50 7.51 8.26
C SER A 53 -10.78 7.89 9.54
N GLU A 54 -10.30 9.13 9.65
CA GLU A 54 -9.66 9.63 10.86
C GLU A 54 -10.63 9.60 12.05
N LYS A 55 -11.88 10.00 11.84
CA LYS A 55 -12.90 9.96 12.90
C LYS A 55 -13.26 8.55 13.32
N TYR A 56 -13.36 7.61 12.38
CA TYR A 56 -13.65 6.22 12.70
C TYR A 56 -12.49 5.56 13.44
N ALA A 57 -11.25 5.85 13.05
CA ALA A 57 -10.06 5.42 13.77
C ALA A 57 -10.02 5.99 15.19
N MET A 58 -10.29 7.28 15.37
CA MET A 58 -10.27 7.93 16.68
C MET A 58 -11.39 7.45 17.60
N THR A 59 -12.61 7.28 17.09
CA THR A 59 -13.80 6.98 17.91
C THR A 59 -14.04 5.49 18.12
N LYS A 60 -13.62 4.63 17.19
CA LYS A 60 -13.85 3.18 17.22
C LYS A 60 -12.56 2.35 17.22
N GLY A 61 -11.39 2.96 17.05
CA GLY A 61 -10.13 2.23 16.95
C GLY A 61 -9.98 1.41 15.67
N VAL A 62 -10.77 1.71 14.63
CA VAL A 62 -10.75 0.95 13.37
C VAL A 62 -9.90 1.66 12.34
N GLY A 63 -8.83 0.98 11.90
CA GLY A 63 -7.94 1.47 10.84
C GLY A 63 -8.47 1.21 9.43
N TRP A 64 -7.56 0.93 8.50
CA TRP A 64 -7.89 0.62 7.12
C TRP A 64 -8.85 -0.58 7.04
N CYS A 65 -9.93 -0.42 6.28
CA CYS A 65 -10.90 -1.50 6.07
C CYS A 65 -11.46 -1.49 4.64
N HIS A 66 -11.85 -2.66 4.13
CA HIS A 66 -12.53 -2.75 2.84
C HIS A 66 -13.92 -2.11 2.95
N ARG A 67 -14.15 -1.10 2.11
CA ARG A 67 -15.39 -0.32 2.06
C ARG A 67 -15.65 0.15 0.64
N GLY A 68 -16.86 0.63 0.41
CA GLY A 68 -17.32 1.05 -0.90
C GLY A 68 -18.19 -0.02 -1.55
N THR A 69 -19.21 0.41 -2.27
CA THR A 69 -20.21 -0.45 -2.89
C THR A 69 -20.22 -0.23 -4.40
N HIS A 70 -20.95 -1.08 -5.12
CA HIS A 70 -21.10 -0.97 -6.58
C HIS A 70 -19.76 -0.84 -7.31
N VAL A 71 -18.75 -1.60 -6.85
CA VAL A 71 -17.42 -1.59 -7.45
C VAL A 71 -17.53 -2.22 -8.84
N ARG A 72 -17.07 -1.50 -9.85
CA ARG A 72 -17.05 -1.94 -11.25
C ARG A 72 -15.70 -1.61 -11.88
N TYR A 73 -15.27 -2.52 -12.75
CA TYR A 73 -14.02 -2.39 -13.48
C TYR A 73 -14.25 -2.73 -14.94
N ASP A 74 -14.32 -1.69 -15.77
CA ASP A 74 -14.73 -1.80 -17.17
C ASP A 74 -13.74 -1.08 -18.07
N VAL A 75 -13.78 -1.38 -19.38
CA VAL A 75 -13.02 -0.60 -20.37
C VAL A 75 -13.47 0.86 -20.32
N SER A 76 -12.50 1.78 -20.33
CA SER A 76 -12.78 3.20 -20.23
C SER A 76 -13.41 3.73 -21.51
N VAL A 77 -14.51 4.44 -21.36
CA VAL A 77 -15.24 5.12 -22.45
C VAL A 77 -15.05 6.64 -22.41
N SER A 78 -14.29 7.15 -21.44
CA SER A 78 -14.04 8.59 -21.34
C SER A 78 -13.08 9.05 -22.44
N PRO A 79 -13.37 10.16 -23.13
CA PRO A 79 -12.45 10.74 -24.12
C PRO A 79 -11.14 11.25 -23.49
N GLU A 80 -11.14 11.49 -22.17
CA GLU A 80 -9.96 11.92 -21.41
C GLU A 80 -9.04 10.74 -21.06
N ALA A 81 -9.53 9.51 -21.21
CA ALA A 81 -8.77 8.32 -20.91
C ALA A 81 -7.89 7.92 -22.10
N PRO A 82 -6.64 7.48 -21.86
CA PRO A 82 -5.79 6.92 -22.91
C PRO A 82 -6.44 5.69 -23.57
N PRO A 83 -6.21 5.45 -24.88
CA PRO A 83 -6.75 4.29 -25.57
C PRO A 83 -6.41 2.97 -24.85
N GLY A 84 -7.41 2.11 -24.68
CA GLY A 84 -7.25 0.81 -24.00
C GLY A 84 -7.15 0.89 -22.47
N ALA A 85 -7.32 2.07 -21.87
CA ALA A 85 -7.42 2.21 -20.43
C ALA A 85 -8.74 1.66 -19.88
N ASN A 86 -8.80 1.50 -18.57
CA ASN A 86 -9.93 0.96 -17.83
C ASN A 86 -10.40 1.97 -16.79
N THR A 87 -11.68 1.91 -16.46
CA THR A 87 -12.32 2.70 -15.40
C THR A 87 -12.63 1.82 -14.20
N LEU A 88 -12.07 2.16 -13.04
CA LEU A 88 -12.57 1.70 -11.75
C LEU A 88 -13.60 2.71 -11.26
N SER A 89 -14.83 2.25 -11.00
CA SER A 89 -15.81 3.07 -10.30
C SER A 89 -16.37 2.38 -9.08
N PHE A 90 -16.64 3.14 -8.04
CA PHE A 90 -17.23 2.66 -6.80
C PHE A 90 -18.04 3.79 -6.14
N GLN A 91 -18.98 3.40 -5.28
CA GLN A 91 -19.77 4.30 -4.48
C GLN A 91 -19.30 4.28 -3.04
N TYR A 92 -19.40 5.42 -2.36
CA TYR A 92 -19.10 5.54 -0.95
C TYR A 92 -20.00 6.61 -0.32
N GLU A 93 -20.51 6.30 0.88
CA GLU A 93 -21.26 7.22 1.72
C GLU A 93 -20.40 7.56 2.93
N PHE A 94 -20.22 8.85 3.18
CA PHE A 94 -19.42 9.32 4.31
C PHE A 94 -20.22 9.20 5.61
N GLU A 95 -19.62 8.67 6.66
CA GLU A 95 -20.33 8.45 7.93
C GLU A 95 -20.32 9.69 8.84
N HIS A 96 -19.37 10.60 8.65
CA HIS A 96 -19.11 11.70 9.56
C HIS A 96 -18.91 13.03 8.83
N GLU A 97 -19.53 14.10 9.31
CA GLU A 97 -19.24 15.47 8.85
C GLU A 97 -17.81 15.88 9.21
N ASN A 98 -17.16 16.71 8.39
CA ASN A 98 -15.80 17.22 8.64
C ASN A 98 -14.78 16.10 8.93
N ASP A 99 -14.95 14.95 8.28
CA ASP A 99 -14.01 13.85 8.33
C ASP A 99 -12.97 13.96 7.22
N CYS A 100 -11.79 13.39 7.47
CA CYS A 100 -10.77 13.16 6.45
C CYS A 100 -10.75 11.66 6.14
N VAL A 101 -11.16 11.30 4.92
CA VAL A 101 -11.27 9.91 4.50
C VAL A 101 -10.30 9.62 3.38
N TYR A 102 -9.44 8.64 3.59
CA TYR A 102 -8.44 8.17 2.65
C TYR A 102 -8.94 6.93 1.91
N PHE A 103 -8.64 6.85 0.63
CA PHE A 103 -8.98 5.73 -0.25
C PHE A 103 -7.71 5.20 -0.91
N ALA A 104 -7.53 3.87 -0.92
CA ALA A 104 -6.43 3.23 -1.61
C ALA A 104 -6.84 1.89 -2.24
N CYS A 105 -6.03 1.38 -3.18
CA CYS A 105 -6.32 0.07 -3.77
C CYS A 105 -5.95 -1.09 -2.85
N LEU A 106 -4.92 -0.94 -2.02
CA LEU A 106 -4.59 -1.81 -0.89
C LEU A 106 -4.13 -0.97 0.30
N GLN A 107 -4.08 -1.56 1.49
CA GLN A 107 -3.57 -0.89 2.68
C GLN A 107 -2.13 -0.42 2.44
N PRO A 108 -1.85 0.89 2.51
CA PRO A 108 -0.50 1.40 2.39
C PRO A 108 0.36 0.94 3.57
N TYR A 109 1.64 0.69 3.29
CA TYR A 109 2.67 0.50 4.31
C TYR A 109 3.74 1.55 4.07
N THR A 110 3.86 2.52 4.98
CA THR A 110 4.70 3.68 4.76
C THR A 110 6.18 3.36 5.06
N TYR A 111 7.07 4.20 4.53
CA TYR A 111 8.49 4.09 4.87
C TYR A 111 8.72 4.27 6.37
N THR A 112 7.98 5.17 7.02
CA THR A 112 8.05 5.36 8.48
C THR A 112 7.62 4.10 9.23
N ASP A 113 6.53 3.44 8.81
CA ASP A 113 6.10 2.16 9.42
C ASP A 113 7.20 1.09 9.32
N LEU A 114 7.88 1.01 8.17
CA LEU A 114 9.02 0.10 7.98
C LEU A 114 10.16 0.43 8.93
N MET A 115 10.57 1.70 8.99
CA MET A 115 11.67 2.14 9.83
C MET A 115 11.38 1.90 11.31
N ASP A 116 10.16 2.21 11.76
CA ASP A 116 9.73 1.98 13.13
C ASP A 116 9.71 0.50 13.47
N TYR A 117 9.22 -0.35 12.57
CA TYR A 117 9.27 -1.81 12.74
C TYR A 117 10.71 -2.33 12.89
N LEU A 118 11.62 -1.90 12.01
CA LEU A 118 13.02 -2.32 12.05
C LEU A 118 13.70 -1.84 13.34
N ASN A 119 13.46 -0.58 13.75
CA ASN A 119 14.00 -0.02 14.98
C ASN A 119 13.48 -0.76 16.23
N GLN A 120 12.20 -1.15 16.25
CA GLN A 120 11.64 -1.95 17.33
C GLN A 120 12.31 -3.33 17.42
N LEU A 121 12.59 -3.94 16.26
CA LEU A 121 13.20 -5.26 16.18
C LEU A 121 14.65 -5.25 16.69
N GLU A 122 15.40 -4.17 16.47
CA GLU A 122 16.75 -3.97 17.03
C GLU A 122 16.73 -3.65 18.53
N ARG A 123 15.72 -2.94 19.01
CA ARG A 123 15.58 -2.58 20.44
C ARG A 123 15.08 -3.74 21.29
N ASP A 124 14.43 -4.75 20.70
CA ASP A 124 13.96 -5.94 21.39
C ASP A 124 15.15 -6.82 21.84
N PRO A 125 15.36 -7.02 23.16
CA PRO A 125 16.51 -7.76 23.68
C PRO A 125 16.57 -9.24 23.25
N GLN A 126 15.43 -9.84 22.88
CA GLN A 126 15.37 -11.23 22.43
C GLN A 126 15.58 -11.32 20.92
N ARG A 127 14.91 -10.46 20.14
CA ARG A 127 15.00 -10.50 18.67
C ARG A 127 16.37 -10.07 18.17
N SER A 128 16.99 -9.08 18.81
CA SER A 128 18.32 -8.57 18.45
C SER A 128 19.46 -9.60 18.58
N LEU A 129 19.26 -10.67 19.36
CA LEU A 129 20.24 -11.78 19.45
C LEU A 129 20.34 -12.58 18.16
N THR A 130 19.27 -12.63 17.38
CA THR A 130 19.18 -13.40 16.14
C THR A 130 19.08 -12.54 14.89
N CYS A 131 18.68 -11.29 15.05
CA CYS A 131 18.40 -10.39 13.94
C CYS A 131 19.40 -9.25 13.91
N ARG A 132 20.09 -9.12 12.78
CA ARG A 132 21.02 -8.03 12.51
C ARG A 132 20.55 -7.26 11.28
N ARG A 133 20.35 -5.97 11.45
CA ARG A 133 20.09 -5.03 10.36
C ARG A 133 21.42 -4.46 9.86
N THR A 134 21.56 -4.37 8.55
CA THR A 134 22.69 -3.71 7.87
C THR A 134 22.16 -2.99 6.63
N GLU A 135 22.79 -1.88 6.25
CA GLU A 135 22.50 -1.25 4.96
C GLU A 135 23.10 -2.09 3.82
N LEU A 136 22.26 -2.50 2.87
CA LEU A 136 22.70 -3.21 1.66
C LEU A 136 23.24 -2.24 0.62
N CYS A 137 22.47 -1.19 0.34
CA CYS A 137 22.77 -0.14 -0.63
C CYS A 137 21.81 1.04 -0.45
N GLN A 138 21.95 2.07 -1.28
CA GLN A 138 21.01 3.18 -1.36
C GLN A 138 20.17 3.09 -2.65
N SER A 139 18.90 3.45 -2.54
CA SER A 139 18.01 3.60 -3.70
C SER A 139 18.40 4.83 -4.54
N LEU A 140 17.82 4.94 -5.74
CA LEU A 140 18.02 6.12 -6.61
C LEU A 140 17.60 7.45 -5.96
N ALA A 141 16.67 7.39 -5.00
CA ALA A 141 16.22 8.55 -4.22
C ALA A 141 17.00 8.71 -2.91
N GLN A 142 18.13 8.02 -2.75
CA GLN A 142 19.01 8.07 -1.58
C GLN A 142 18.39 7.55 -0.27
N ASN A 143 17.27 6.83 -0.33
CA ASN A 143 16.76 6.08 0.81
C ASN A 143 17.59 4.82 1.02
N SER A 144 17.86 4.45 2.28
CA SER A 144 18.58 3.24 2.65
C SER A 144 17.76 1.98 2.33
N CYS A 145 18.41 1.00 1.70
CA CYS A 145 17.86 -0.33 1.46
C CYS A 145 18.41 -1.29 2.52
N ASP A 146 17.59 -1.63 3.50
CA ASP A 146 17.99 -2.49 4.61
C ASP A 146 18.04 -3.98 4.24
N LEU A 147 19.10 -4.65 4.69
CA LEU A 147 19.21 -6.11 4.75
C LEU A 147 19.04 -6.57 6.20
N LEU A 148 18.00 -7.38 6.44
CA LEU A 148 17.79 -8.04 7.73
C LEU A 148 18.32 -9.47 7.68
N SER A 149 19.41 -9.72 8.39
CA SER A 149 19.99 -11.06 8.55
C SER A 149 19.43 -11.71 9.81
N ILE A 150 18.76 -12.86 9.64
CA ILE A 150 18.21 -13.64 10.77
C ILE A 150 19.00 -14.95 10.86
N THR A 151 19.80 -15.11 11.91
CA THR A 151 20.63 -16.28 12.15
C THR A 151 20.67 -16.61 13.63
N SER A 152 20.81 -17.89 14.00
CA SER A 152 21.06 -18.24 15.39
C SER A 152 22.44 -17.73 15.82
N PRO A 153 22.61 -17.29 17.08
CA PRO A 153 23.94 -17.12 17.66
C PRO A 153 24.75 -18.39 17.38
N GLY A 154 26.00 -18.23 16.94
CA GLY A 154 26.83 -19.37 16.59
C GLY A 154 26.88 -20.39 17.73
N LYS A 155 26.79 -21.69 17.41
CA LYS A 155 27.53 -22.65 18.23
C LYS A 155 29.00 -22.39 17.92
N ASP A 156 29.81 -22.19 18.95
CA ASP A 156 31.25 -21.93 18.81
C ASP A 156 31.86 -22.89 17.78
N GLY A 157 32.45 -22.34 16.70
CA GLY A 157 33.37 -23.07 15.83
C GLY A 157 32.88 -23.55 14.45
N LEU A 158 31.63 -23.34 14.02
CA LEU A 158 31.25 -23.62 12.63
C LEU A 158 31.38 -22.37 11.74
N PRO A 159 32.11 -22.43 10.60
CA PRO A 159 32.14 -21.35 9.62
C PRO A 159 30.71 -21.00 9.17
N PHE A 160 30.43 -19.71 8.99
CA PHE A 160 29.12 -19.24 8.48
C PHE A 160 28.76 -19.86 7.11
N ASP A 161 29.77 -20.33 6.37
CA ASP A 161 29.71 -20.73 4.96
C ASP A 161 29.03 -22.09 4.70
N GLU A 162 28.79 -22.91 5.72
CA GLU A 162 28.12 -24.22 5.55
C GLU A 162 26.61 -24.19 5.83
N ARG A 163 26.07 -23.06 6.29
CA ARG A 163 24.64 -22.94 6.60
C ARG A 163 23.84 -22.65 5.34
N ARG A 164 22.71 -23.33 5.16
CA ARG A 164 21.77 -23.03 4.07
C ARG A 164 21.20 -21.61 4.25
N SER A 165 21.54 -20.74 3.32
CA SER A 165 20.98 -19.39 3.24
C SER A 165 19.67 -19.38 2.44
N LYS A 166 18.69 -18.62 2.92
CA LYS A 166 17.43 -18.34 2.19
C LYS A 166 17.26 -16.84 2.09
N PHE A 167 17.03 -16.35 0.88
CA PHE A 167 16.80 -14.93 0.62
C PHE A 167 15.32 -14.69 0.37
N ILE A 168 14.76 -13.68 1.03
CA ILE A 168 13.37 -13.26 0.87
C ILE A 168 13.40 -11.76 0.54
N TYR A 169 12.71 -11.39 -0.53
CA TYR A 169 12.56 -10.02 -0.99
C TYR A 169 11.07 -9.67 -0.99
N ARG A 170 10.70 -8.42 -0.67
CA ARG A 170 9.31 -7.94 -0.63
C ARG A 170 9.22 -6.54 -1.21
N SER A 171 8.06 -6.19 -1.78
CA SER A 171 7.75 -4.86 -2.32
C SER A 171 8.71 -4.40 -3.43
N VAL A 172 8.90 -5.26 -4.45
CA VAL A 172 9.80 -5.03 -5.60
C VAL A 172 9.08 -4.28 -6.75
N HIS A 173 7.80 -3.95 -6.57
CA HIS A 173 6.93 -3.32 -7.55
C HIS A 173 6.47 -1.95 -7.08
#